data_AF-X1BJK6-F1
#
_entry.id   AF-X1BJK6-F1
#
_cell.length_a   1.000
_cell.length_b   1.000
_cell.length_c   1.000
_cell.angle_alpha   90.00
_cell.angle_beta   90.00
_cell.angle_gamma   90.00
#
_symmetry.space_group_name_H-M   'P 1'
#
loop_
_entity.id
_entity.type
_entity.pdbx_description
1 polymer ?
#
loop_
_entity_poly.entity_id
_entity_poly.type
_entity_poly.pdbx_seq_one_letter_code
_entity_poly.pdbx_strand_id
1 'polypeptide(L)' 'MVELEKIKLCAKNIVNAINIQRKGENILVKGGTYSQDLLEEIALNIYRNNGIPVIISSSDNYTNTIYQEV' A
#
# COMPACT_ATOMS: atom_id res chain seq x y z
N MET A 1 2.37 -14.12 -10.46
CA MET A 1 1.32 -13.30 -9.82
C MET A 1 1.22 -13.74 -8.37
N VAL A 2 1.18 -12.82 -7.42
CA VAL A 2 1.04 -13.16 -6.00
C VAL A 2 -0.42 -13.52 -5.72
N GLU A 3 -0.67 -14.53 -4.88
CA GLU A 3 -2.03 -14.92 -4.50
C GLU A 3 -2.74 -13.79 -3.73
N LEU A 4 -4.01 -13.53 -4.06
CA LEU A 4 -4.80 -12.46 -3.46
C LEU A 4 -4.84 -12.53 -1.92
N GLU A 5 -4.93 -13.73 -1.34
CA GLU A 5 -4.95 -13.90 0.12
C GLU A 5 -3.65 -13.46 0.78
N LYS A 6 -2.50 -13.63 0.11
CA LYS A 6 -1.21 -13.11 0.59
C LYS A 6 -1.15 -11.58 0.51
N ILE A 7 -1.73 -10.99 -0.53
CA ILE A 7 -1.83 -9.53 -0.69
C ILE A 7 -2.67 -8.94 0.44
N LYS A 8 -3.86 -9.50 0.70
CA LYS A 8 -4.75 -9.07 1.80
C LYS A 8 -4.06 -9.17 3.16
N LEU A 9 -3.38 -10.28 3.42
CA LEU A 9 -2.64 -10.48 4.67
C LEU A 9 -1.52 -9.43 4.83
N CYS A 10 -0.77 -9.16 3.76
CA CYS A 10 0.26 -8.13 3.75
C CYS A 10 -0.33 -6.74 4.03
N ALA A 11 -1.37 -6.34 3.31
CA ALA A 11 -2.05 -5.06 3.50
C ALA A 11 -2.56 -4.87 4.94
N LYS A 12 -3.20 -5.90 5.51
CA LYS A 12 -3.67 -5.89 6.90
C LYS A 12 -2.52 -5.65 7.88
N ASN A 13 -1.40 -6.36 7.70
CA ASN A 13 -0.24 -6.23 8.58
C ASN A 13 0.39 -4.83 8.48
N ILE A 14 0.47 -4.25 7.27
CA ILE A 14 0.94 -2.88 7.06
C ILE A 14 0.06 -1.89 7.82
N VAL A 15 -1.27 -1.96 7.66
CA VAL A 15 -2.19 -1.03 8.33
C VAL A 15 -2.16 -1.19 9.86
N ASN A 16 -2.04 -2.41 10.36
CA ASN A 16 -1.85 -2.65 11.79
C ASN A 16 -0.58 -1.99 12.33
N ALA A 17 0.51 -2.00 11.54
CA ALA A 17 1.77 -1.37 11.93
C ALA A 17 1.72 0.18 11.89
N ILE A 18 0.94 0.76 10.97
CA ILE A 18 0.71 2.21 10.90
C ILE A 18 -0.01 2.72 12.16
N ASN A 19 -0.81 1.86 12.81
CA ASN A 19 -1.45 2.13 14.10
C ASN A 19 -2.28 3.43 14.08
N ILE A 20 -3.33 3.46 13.25
CA ILE A 20 -4.25 4.60 13.12
C ILE A 20 -4.85 4.93 14.49
N GLN A 21 -4.58 6.13 14.99
CA GLN A 21 -4.96 6.54 16.35
C GLN A 21 -6.30 7.25 16.38
N ARG A 22 -6.69 7.91 15.29
CA ARG A 22 -7.88 8.78 15.27
C ARG A 22 -8.78 8.47 14.09
N LYS A 23 -10.09 8.54 14.35
CA LYS A 23 -11.09 8.54 13.27
C LYS A 23 -10.87 9.75 12.37
N GLY A 24 -10.78 9.51 11.06
CA GLY A 24 -10.51 10.51 10.04
C GLY A 24 -9.04 10.86 9.86
N GLU A 25 -8.10 10.10 10.45
CA GLU A 25 -6.67 10.35 10.26
C GLU A 25 -6.25 10.12 8.80
N ASN A 26 -5.58 11.11 8.20
CA ASN A 26 -5.12 11.04 6.83
C ASN A 26 -3.84 10.20 6.75
N ILE A 27 -3.86 9.16 5.92
CA ILE A 27 -2.74 8.24 5.73
C ILE A 27 -2.26 8.32 4.29
N LEU A 28 -1.01 8.76 4.10
CA LEU A 28 -0.37 8.77 2.79
C LEU A 28 0.22 7.40 2.47
N VAL A 29 -0.17 6.83 1.33
CA VAL A 29 0.36 5.58 0.80
C VAL A 29 1.04 5.87 -0.51
N LYS A 30 2.36 5.64 -0.60
CA LYS A 30 3.15 5.83 -1.82
C LYS A 30 3.68 4.48 -2.31
N GLY A 31 3.49 4.19 -3.59
CA GLY A 31 4.02 2.97 -4.21
C GLY A 31 4.09 3.05 -5.74
N GLY A 32 4.44 1.94 -6.38
CA GLY A 32 4.50 1.84 -7.83
C GLY A 32 3.20 1.32 -8.44
N THR A 33 2.91 1.68 -9.70
CA THR A 33 1.72 1.19 -10.43
C THR A 33 1.72 -0.33 -10.61
N TYR A 34 2.89 -0.97 -10.63
CA TYR A 34 3.02 -2.44 -10.65
C TYR A 34 2.54 -3.13 -9.35
N SER A 35 2.28 -2.36 -8.29
CA SER A 35 1.79 -2.83 -6.99
C SER A 35 0.35 -2.42 -6.70
N GLN A 36 -0.42 -2.08 -7.74
CA GLN A 36 -1.79 -1.55 -7.63
C GLN A 36 -2.69 -2.39 -6.71
N ASP A 37 -2.73 -3.72 -6.89
CA ASP A 37 -3.56 -4.62 -6.08
C ASP A 37 -3.27 -4.49 -4.57
N LEU A 38 -1.99 -4.33 -4.20
CA LEU A 38 -1.59 -4.15 -2.81
C LEU A 38 -1.95 -2.75 -2.29
N LEU A 39 -1.76 -1.71 -3.11
CA LEU A 39 -2.10 -0.34 -2.75
C LEU A 39 -3.60 -0.19 -2.47
N GLU A 40 -4.45 -0.83 -3.29
CA GLU A 40 -5.90 -0.84 -3.11
C GLU A 40 -6.31 -1.58 -1.83
N GLU A 41 -5.74 -2.75 -1.57
CA GLU A 41 -6.02 -3.49 -0.33
C GLU A 41 -5.54 -2.74 0.93
N ILE A 42 -4.43 -1.99 0.85
CA ILE A 42 -3.99 -1.10 1.94
C ILE A 42 -5.05 -0.02 2.19
N ALA A 43 -5.51 0.67 1.14
CA ALA A 43 -6.52 1.72 1.28
C ALA A 43 -7.85 1.19 1.85
N LEU A 44 -8.30 0.02 1.40
CA LEU A 44 -9.49 -0.63 1.96
C LEU A 44 -9.32 -0.92 3.47
N ASN A 45 -8.15 -1.41 3.88
CA ASN A 45 -7.87 -1.65 5.30
C ASN A 45 -7.78 -0.36 6.11
N ILE A 46 -7.25 0.74 5.54
CA ILE A 46 -7.25 2.06 6.19
C ILE A 46 -8.68 2.54 6.44
N TYR A 47 -9.56 2.47 5.43
CA TYR A 47 -10.97 2.82 5.60
C TYR A 47 -11.67 1.96 6.66
N ARG A 48 -11.41 0.64 6.68
CA ARG A 48 -11.94 -0.28 7.70
C ARG A 48 -11.50 0.09 9.12
N ASN A 49 -10.35 0.75 9.27
CA ASN A 49 -9.81 1.22 10.54
C ASN A 49 -10.06 2.71 10.79
N ASN A 50 -11.08 3.29 10.14
CA ASN A 50 -11.50 4.69 10.28
C ASN A 50 -10.48 5.74 9.82
N GLY A 51 -9.45 5.36 9.06
CA GLY A 51 -8.55 6.33 8.42
C GLY A 51 -9.05 6.81 7.06
N ILE A 52 -8.36 7.79 6.50
CA ILE A 52 -8.61 8.33 5.16
C ILE A 52 -7.33 8.13 4.33
N PRO A 53 -7.30 7.14 3.40
CA PRO A 53 -6.14 6.90 2.57
C PRO A 53 -6.02 7.95 1.47
N VAL A 54 -4.78 8.36 1.19
CA VAL A 54 -4.40 9.08 -0.02
C VAL A 54 -3.33 8.26 -0.72
N ILE A 55 -3.67 7.71 -1.89
CA ILE A 55 -2.73 6.91 -2.69
C ILE A 55 -1.99 7.83 -3.67
N ILE A 56 -0.68 7.71 -3.70
CA ILE A 56 0.17 8.24 -4.77
C ILE A 56 0.89 7.05 -5.40
N SER A 57 0.65 6.83 -6.70
CA SER A 57 1.36 5.83 -7.48
C SER A 57 2.30 6.48 -8.50
N SER A 58 3.50 5.90 -8.66
CA SER A 58 4.41 6.23 -9.74
C SER A 58 4.46 5.11 -10.76
N SER A 59 4.47 5.46 -12.05
CA SER A 59 4.71 4.48 -13.12
C SER A 59 6.18 4.06 -13.24
N ASP A 60 7.06 4.72 -12.50
CA ASP A 60 8.49 4.44 -12.50
C ASP A 60 8.76 3.03 -11.96
N ASN A 61 9.50 2.26 -12.74
CA ASN A 61 9.85 0.88 -12.42
C ASN A 61 11.26 0.86 -11.83
N TYR A 62 11.36 1.15 -10.53
CA TYR A 62 12.62 1.12 -9.78
C TYR A 62 13.35 -0.23 -9.87
N THR A 63 12.63 -1.32 -10.16
CA THR A 63 13.21 -2.65 -10.42
C THR A 63 14.13 -2.66 -11.64
N ASN A 64 13.90 -1.80 -12.64
CA ASN A 64 14.82 -1.69 -13.77
C ASN A 64 16.03 -0.83 -13.43
N THR A 65 15.85 0.26 -12.68
CA THR A 65 16.93 1.21 -12.43
C THR A 65 17.95 0.70 -11.41
N ILE A 66 17.50 0.08 -10.30
CA ILE A 66 18.41 -0.38 -9.24
C ILE A 66 19.21 -1.62 -9.67
N TYR A 67 18.63 -2.49 -10.50
CA TYR A 67 19.27 -3.75 -10.90
C TYR A 67 20.02 -3.69 -12.24
N GLN A 68 19.95 -2.59 -12.99
CA GLN A 68 20.78 -2.38 -14.19
C GLN A 68 22.08 -1.61 -13.90
N GLU A 69 22.19 -0.98 -12.73
CA GLU A 69 23.40 -0.26 -12.30
C GLU A 69 24.35 -1.11 -11.42
N VAL A 70 24.11 -2.42 -11.30
CA VAL A 70 24.96 -3.38 -10.57
C VAL A 70 25.58 -4.40 -11.53
#